data_AF-A0A5J4T6N3-F1
#
_entry.id   AF-A0A5J4T6N3-F1
#
_cell.length_a   1.000
_cell.length_b   1.000
_cell.length_c   1.000
_cell.angle_alpha   90.00
_cell.angle_beta   90.00
_cell.angle_gamma   90.00
#
_symmetry.space_group_name_H-M   'P 1'
#
loop_
_entity.id
_entity.type
_entity.pdbx_description
1 polymer ?
#
loop_
_entity_poly.entity_id
_entity_poly.type
_entity_poly.pdbx_seq_one_letter_code
_entity_poly.pdbx_strand_id
1 'polypeptide(L)'
;MQFGGLEPLQLHMQGSDWSIQLQMVSSQSDGSRLFQKIPVHSQLLCDWPNGINANPTCICSGQDLTGIPNESCPCRSTGDIRAGTTCPVTENCNATLKPSDRGCFCTSSQKPDGCTCTPTYSQAGCICDLLSTTYLPTTCLATKPCAEGTFTAPLPTGCSPTDCSSQNQTFECNCKPGFDPVGCNCPSDVQQLVGIRTEACPCNGDNDPRIGITCAVTRECKQNDQSGKSGVYNLTTCLATKPC
;
A
#
# COMPACT_ATOMS: atom_id res chain seq x y z
N MET A 1 -64.75 -6.20 7.76
CA MET A 1 -63.84 -7.07 8.53
C MET A 1 -62.45 -6.49 8.43
N GLN A 2 -61.86 -6.19 9.59
CA GLN A 2 -60.63 -5.41 9.75
C GLN A 2 -59.45 -6.39 9.65
N PHE A 3 -58.59 -6.25 8.63
CA PHE A 3 -57.36 -7.04 8.57
C PHE A 3 -56.30 -6.36 9.43
N GLY A 4 -56.00 -7.00 10.57
CA GLY A 4 -54.97 -6.60 11.52
C GLY A 4 -53.55 -6.76 10.97
N GLY A 5 -52.63 -6.03 11.60
CA GLY A 5 -51.25 -5.82 11.16
C GLY A 5 -50.42 -7.09 10.93
N LEU A 6 -49.45 -6.93 10.02
CA LEU A 6 -48.43 -7.92 9.69
C LEU A 6 -47.38 -7.96 10.82
N GLU A 7 -47.38 -9.00 11.65
CA GLU A 7 -46.25 -9.32 12.52
C GLU A 7 -45.33 -10.35 11.82
N PRO A 8 -44.03 -10.07 11.67
CA PRO A 8 -43.06 -11.06 11.19
C PRO A 8 -42.74 -12.08 12.28
N LEU A 9 -42.94 -13.37 11.97
CA LEU A 9 -42.49 -14.50 12.79
C LEU A 9 -41.01 -14.81 12.46
N GLN A 10 -40.11 -14.67 13.43
CA GLN A 10 -38.74 -15.18 13.30
C GLN A 10 -38.64 -16.59 13.91
N LEU A 11 -38.23 -17.57 13.12
CA LEU A 11 -37.85 -18.90 13.57
C LEU A 11 -36.32 -19.00 13.59
N HIS A 12 -35.75 -19.36 14.74
CA HIS A 12 -34.32 -19.57 14.91
C HIS A 12 -34.03 -21.08 14.83
N MET A 13 -33.24 -21.50 13.85
CA MET A 13 -32.77 -22.89 13.75
C MET A 13 -31.28 -22.94 14.09
N GLN A 14 -30.90 -23.81 15.04
CA GLN A 14 -29.49 -24.03 15.40
C GLN A 14 -28.84 -24.98 14.38
N GLY A 15 -27.99 -24.42 13.54
CA GLY A 15 -27.16 -25.11 12.55
C GLY A 15 -26.42 -24.05 11.73
N SER A 16 -25.16 -24.31 11.39
CA SER A 16 -24.21 -23.35 10.82
C SER A 16 -24.47 -22.94 9.36
N ASP A 17 -25.73 -22.76 8.98
CA ASP A 17 -26.11 -22.32 7.64
C ASP A 17 -27.38 -21.43 7.68
N TRP A 18 -27.15 -20.13 7.46
CA TRP A 18 -28.03 -19.00 7.08
C TRP A 18 -29.53 -18.97 7.47
N SER A 19 -29.94 -17.85 8.06
CA SER A 19 -31.33 -17.47 8.33
C SER A 19 -32.18 -17.33 7.05
N ILE A 20 -33.34 -17.99 6.99
CA ILE A 20 -34.35 -17.83 5.93
C ILE A 20 -35.43 -16.86 6.40
N GLN A 21 -35.74 -15.84 5.59
CA GLN A 21 -36.94 -15.00 5.77
C GLN A 21 -38.08 -15.54 4.90
N LEU A 22 -39.24 -15.75 5.53
CA LEU A 22 -40.46 -16.25 4.90
C LEU A 22 -41.56 -15.18 5.05
N GLN A 23 -42.16 -14.76 3.94
CA GLN A 23 -43.33 -13.88 3.97
C GLN A 23 -44.59 -14.71 3.70
N MET A 24 -45.60 -14.53 4.54
CA MET A 24 -46.89 -15.18 4.37
C MET A 24 -47.65 -14.48 3.24
N VAL A 25 -47.91 -15.22 2.16
CA VAL A 25 -48.53 -14.70 0.94
C VAL A 25 -50.03 -15.00 0.88
N SER A 26 -50.48 -16.04 1.56
CA SER A 26 -51.91 -16.33 1.76
C SER A 26 -52.15 -17.33 2.89
N SER A 27 -53.35 -17.29 3.48
CA SER A 27 -53.88 -18.32 4.38
C SER A 27 -55.06 -19.02 3.72
N GLN A 28 -55.05 -20.34 3.68
CA GLN A 28 -56.15 -21.14 3.15
C GLN A 28 -57.16 -21.48 4.27
N SER A 29 -58.40 -21.80 3.87
CA SER A 29 -59.53 -22.05 4.79
C SER A 29 -59.37 -23.31 5.65
N ASP A 30 -58.42 -24.17 5.32
CA ASP A 30 -58.03 -25.37 6.07
C ASP A 30 -56.98 -25.07 7.17
N GLY A 31 -56.56 -23.81 7.32
CA GLY A 31 -55.55 -23.39 8.28
C GLY A 31 -54.11 -23.46 7.75
N SER A 32 -53.92 -23.91 6.50
CA SER A 32 -52.62 -23.96 5.85
C SER A 32 -52.11 -22.55 5.50
N ARG A 33 -50.83 -22.26 5.79
CA ARG A 33 -50.18 -20.97 5.48
C ARG A 33 -49.15 -21.17 4.38
N LEU A 34 -49.29 -20.43 3.28
CA LEU A 34 -48.31 -20.42 2.19
C LEU A 34 -47.27 -19.33 2.45
N PHE A 35 -46.00 -19.74 2.44
CA PHE A 35 -44.86 -18.86 2.59
C PHE A 35 -44.03 -18.86 1.31
N GLN A 36 -43.67 -17.67 0.83
CA GLN A 36 -42.74 -17.53 -0.28
C GLN A 36 -41.33 -17.32 0.26
N LYS A 37 -40.37 -18.08 -0.28
CA LYS A 37 -38.94 -17.87 -0.03
C LYS A 37 -38.52 -16.58 -0.74
N ILE A 38 -38.10 -15.57 0.02
CA ILE A 38 -37.57 -14.33 -0.55
C ILE A 38 -36.06 -14.53 -0.78
N PRO A 39 -35.52 -14.26 -1.98
CA PRO A 39 -34.09 -14.21 -2.21
C PRO A 39 -33.49 -13.04 -1.42
N VAL A 40 -32.59 -13.33 -0.48
CA VAL A 40 -31.86 -12.33 0.30
C VAL A 40 -30.79 -11.67 -0.59
N HIS A 41 -31.04 -10.46 -1.08
CA HIS A 41 -30.11 -9.71 -1.92
C HIS A 41 -29.56 -8.49 -1.16
N SER A 42 -28.25 -8.51 -0.92
CA SER A 42 -27.39 -7.31 -0.78
C SER A 42 -27.49 -6.40 0.44
N GLN A 43 -27.80 -6.95 1.63
CA GLN A 43 -26.92 -6.82 2.82
C GLN A 43 -27.59 -7.27 4.14
N LEU A 44 -28.85 -6.90 4.37
CA LEU A 44 -29.24 -6.28 5.67
C LEU A 44 -28.22 -5.18 6.04
N LEU A 45 -28.31 -4.09 5.28
CA LEU A 45 -27.37 -2.96 5.09
C LEU A 45 -26.43 -2.66 6.27
N CYS A 46 -25.33 -3.41 6.35
CA CYS A 46 -24.19 -3.19 7.24
C CYS A 46 -24.62 -2.93 8.68
N ASP A 47 -25.25 -3.98 9.23
CA ASP A 47 -25.77 -4.14 10.58
C ASP A 47 -26.64 -2.97 11.08
N TRP A 48 -27.95 -3.12 10.90
CA TRP A 48 -28.97 -2.20 11.41
C TRP A 48 -28.95 -2.13 12.95
N PRO A 49 -28.87 -0.92 13.55
CA PRO A 49 -29.96 -0.55 14.45
C PRO A 49 -30.47 0.89 14.19
N ASN A 50 -31.80 0.99 14.16
CA ASN A 50 -32.66 2.18 14.19
C ASN A 50 -33.35 2.54 12.88
N GLY A 51 -34.68 2.42 12.96
CA GLY A 51 -35.62 2.43 11.87
C GLY A 51 -35.76 3.74 11.11
N ILE A 52 -36.38 3.58 9.94
CA ILE A 52 -37.29 4.49 9.26
C ILE A 52 -37.08 5.98 9.60
N ASN A 53 -36.42 6.69 8.66
CA ASN A 53 -36.27 8.15 8.57
C ASN A 53 -34.97 8.77 9.12
N ALA A 54 -33.81 8.32 8.65
CA ALA A 54 -32.61 9.16 8.66
C ALA A 54 -31.80 8.97 7.36
N ASN A 55 -31.37 10.10 6.80
CA ASN A 55 -30.39 10.32 5.73
C ASN A 55 -29.41 9.13 5.51
N PRO A 56 -29.28 8.56 4.28
CA PRO A 56 -28.67 7.25 4.07
C PRO A 56 -27.14 7.32 4.07
N THR A 57 -26.53 7.40 5.25
CA THR A 57 -25.09 7.15 5.37
C THR A 57 -24.83 5.66 5.20
N CYS A 58 -24.17 5.26 4.12
CA CYS A 58 -23.76 3.88 3.90
C CYS A 58 -22.78 3.42 5.01
N ILE A 59 -23.26 2.58 5.92
CA ILE A 59 -22.54 2.14 7.14
C ILE A 59 -21.46 1.08 6.82
N CYS A 60 -21.50 0.54 5.60
CA CYS A 60 -20.68 -0.59 5.15
C CYS A 60 -19.21 -0.31 5.08
N SER A 61 -18.38 -1.25 5.54
CA SER A 61 -16.97 -1.22 5.16
C SER A 61 -16.85 -1.38 3.64
N GLY A 62 -15.81 -0.82 3.03
CA GLY A 62 -15.64 -0.92 1.57
C GLY A 62 -15.49 -2.36 1.08
N GLN A 63 -15.07 -3.28 1.95
CA GLN A 63 -14.91 -4.70 1.66
C GLN A 63 -16.25 -5.45 1.63
N ASP A 64 -17.27 -4.93 2.32
CA ASP A 64 -18.61 -5.54 2.42
C ASP A 64 -19.58 -5.05 1.33
N LEU A 65 -19.06 -4.41 0.29
CA LEU A 65 -19.85 -3.83 -0.81
C LEU A 65 -20.09 -4.81 -1.97
N THR A 66 -19.75 -6.09 -1.80
CA THR A 66 -19.96 -7.12 -2.83
C THR A 66 -21.45 -7.27 -3.16
N GLY A 67 -21.81 -7.00 -4.43
CA GLY A 67 -23.20 -7.08 -4.91
C GLY A 67 -24.06 -5.85 -4.59
N ILE A 68 -23.53 -4.83 -3.89
CA ILE A 68 -24.28 -3.60 -3.59
C ILE A 68 -24.06 -2.58 -4.70
N PRO A 69 -25.12 -2.08 -5.33
CA PRO A 69 -25.00 -1.14 -6.42
C PRO A 69 -24.65 0.28 -5.90
N ASN A 70 -24.04 1.11 -6.75
CA ASN A 70 -23.50 2.41 -6.33
C ASN A 70 -24.61 3.46 -6.06
N GLU A 71 -25.82 3.20 -6.55
CA GLU A 71 -27.02 3.99 -6.26
C GLU A 71 -27.51 3.78 -4.82
N SER A 72 -27.26 2.60 -4.24
CA SER A 72 -27.60 2.28 -2.85
C SER A 72 -26.50 2.71 -1.87
N CYS A 73 -25.24 2.57 -2.27
CA CYS A 73 -24.07 2.98 -1.48
C CYS A 73 -23.06 3.67 -2.40
N PRO A 74 -22.83 5.00 -2.24
CA PRO A 74 -21.87 5.74 -3.04
C PRO A 74 -20.49 5.08 -3.00
N CYS A 75 -19.77 5.20 -4.10
CA CYS A 75 -18.42 4.69 -4.23
C CYS A 75 -17.46 5.35 -3.24
N ARG A 76 -16.64 4.55 -2.57
CA ARG A 76 -15.64 5.04 -1.61
C ARG A 76 -14.29 5.24 -2.28
N SER A 77 -13.61 6.32 -1.91
CA SER A 77 -12.30 6.69 -2.48
C SER A 77 -11.19 5.66 -2.23
N THR A 78 -11.26 4.91 -1.13
CA THR A 78 -10.33 3.82 -0.80
C THR A 78 -11.07 2.59 -0.27
N GLY A 79 -10.49 1.41 -0.52
CA GLY A 79 -10.97 0.15 0.05
C GLY A 79 -12.34 -0.35 -0.44
N ASP A 80 -12.97 0.29 -1.42
CA ASP A 80 -14.20 -0.19 -2.06
C ASP A 80 -13.89 -1.39 -2.96
N ILE A 81 -14.45 -2.57 -2.64
CA ILE A 81 -14.22 -3.80 -3.42
C ILE A 81 -14.77 -3.70 -4.85
N ARG A 82 -15.65 -2.71 -5.12
CA ARG A 82 -16.24 -2.46 -6.44
C ARG A 82 -15.37 -1.53 -7.30
N ALA A 83 -14.16 -1.20 -6.86
CA ALA A 83 -13.21 -0.35 -7.58
C ALA A 83 -12.95 -0.83 -9.01
N GLY A 84 -12.79 0.12 -9.92
CA GLY A 84 -12.39 -0.12 -11.31
C GLY A 84 -13.57 -0.21 -12.26
N THR A 85 -14.49 -1.17 -12.05
CA THR A 85 -15.65 -1.35 -12.94
C THR A 85 -16.86 -0.55 -12.50
N THR A 86 -17.47 -0.91 -11.37
CA THR A 86 -18.69 -0.27 -10.83
C THR A 86 -18.40 1.08 -10.20
N CYS A 87 -17.21 1.22 -9.62
CA CYS A 87 -16.70 2.46 -9.02
C CYS A 87 -15.44 2.91 -9.78
N PRO A 88 -15.60 3.49 -10.99
CA PRO A 88 -14.47 3.99 -11.77
C PRO A 88 -13.85 5.23 -11.12
N VAL A 89 -12.63 5.50 -11.54
CA VAL A 89 -11.98 6.80 -11.35
C VAL A 89 -12.25 7.63 -12.60
N THR A 90 -12.53 8.92 -12.43
CA THR A 90 -12.88 9.83 -13.54
C THR A 90 -11.80 10.87 -13.78
N GLU A 91 -11.67 11.34 -15.02
CA GLU A 91 -10.83 12.50 -15.37
C GLU A 91 -11.57 13.83 -15.14
N ASN A 92 -12.89 13.80 -14.96
CA ASN A 92 -13.71 15.00 -14.81
C ASN A 92 -13.80 15.46 -13.36
N CYS A 93 -12.76 16.16 -12.90
CA CYS A 93 -12.60 16.63 -11.52
C CYS A 93 -13.05 18.07 -11.28
N ASN A 94 -13.54 18.74 -12.33
CA ASN A 94 -13.97 20.14 -12.28
C ASN A 94 -15.38 20.34 -11.71
N ALA A 95 -16.07 19.25 -11.37
CA ALA A 95 -17.40 19.26 -10.77
C ALA A 95 -17.42 18.35 -9.53
N THR A 96 -18.44 18.52 -8.68
CA THR A 96 -18.72 17.57 -7.60
C THR A 96 -18.77 16.16 -8.17
N LEU A 97 -17.92 15.27 -7.64
CA LEU A 97 -17.86 13.87 -8.08
C LEU A 97 -19.24 13.21 -7.99
N LYS A 98 -19.60 12.43 -9.01
CA LYS A 98 -20.84 11.67 -8.97
C LYS A 98 -20.74 10.57 -7.92
N PRO A 99 -21.85 10.14 -7.30
CA PRO A 99 -21.84 8.99 -6.38
C PRO A 99 -21.28 7.69 -6.97
N SER A 100 -21.28 7.56 -8.30
CA SER A 100 -20.68 6.44 -9.03
C SER A 100 -19.16 6.51 -9.16
N ASP A 101 -18.57 7.68 -8.99
CA ASP A 101 -17.14 7.90 -9.17
C ASP A 101 -16.47 7.83 -7.80
N ARG A 102 -15.48 6.95 -7.63
CA ARG A 102 -14.76 6.89 -6.35
C ARG A 102 -13.70 7.97 -6.20
N GLY A 103 -13.31 8.61 -7.29
CA GLY A 103 -12.21 9.56 -7.24
C GLY A 103 -11.81 10.07 -8.60
N CYS A 104 -10.72 10.82 -8.57
CA CYS A 104 -10.22 11.61 -9.67
C CYS A 104 -8.87 11.11 -10.12
N PHE A 105 -8.61 11.04 -11.43
CA PHE A 105 -7.25 10.84 -11.92
C PHE A 105 -6.43 12.11 -11.72
N CYS A 106 -5.19 11.93 -11.28
CA CYS A 106 -4.25 13.02 -11.24
C CYS A 106 -3.80 13.37 -12.65
N THR A 107 -3.74 14.67 -12.95
CA THR A 107 -3.16 15.19 -14.18
C THR A 107 -2.00 16.12 -13.85
N SER A 108 -1.19 16.47 -14.85
CA SER A 108 -0.15 17.48 -14.69
C SER A 108 -0.70 18.85 -14.27
N SER A 109 -1.94 19.16 -14.67
CA SER A 109 -2.60 20.45 -14.43
C SER A 109 -3.51 20.46 -13.21
N GLN A 110 -3.96 19.31 -12.71
CA GLN A 110 -4.91 19.20 -11.58
C GLN A 110 -4.52 18.06 -10.64
N LYS A 111 -4.27 18.43 -9.38
CA LYS A 111 -3.92 17.53 -8.28
C LYS A 111 -4.86 17.74 -7.10
N PRO A 112 -6.15 17.38 -7.22
CA PRO A 112 -6.99 17.37 -6.04
C PRO A 112 -6.38 16.41 -5.00
N ASP A 113 -6.47 16.77 -3.72
CA ASP A 113 -5.94 15.93 -2.65
C ASP A 113 -6.52 14.52 -2.75
N GLY A 114 -5.63 13.51 -2.71
CA GLY A 114 -6.03 12.12 -2.81
C GLY A 114 -6.45 11.65 -4.21
N CYS A 115 -6.11 12.37 -5.27
CA CYS A 115 -6.32 11.88 -6.64
C CYS A 115 -5.56 10.56 -6.89
N THR A 116 -6.12 9.69 -7.72
CA THR A 116 -5.56 8.41 -8.12
C THR A 116 -4.53 8.59 -9.24
N CYS A 117 -3.41 7.87 -9.14
CA CYS A 117 -2.38 7.88 -10.17
C CYS A 117 -2.89 7.34 -11.52
N THR A 118 -2.26 7.76 -12.60
CA THR A 118 -2.47 7.22 -13.95
C THR A 118 -1.19 6.50 -14.42
N PRO A 119 -1.25 5.70 -15.51
CA PRO A 119 -0.04 5.10 -16.08
C PRO A 119 1.04 6.12 -16.44
N THR A 120 0.65 7.36 -16.77
CA THR A 120 1.54 8.46 -17.19
C THR A 120 1.84 9.46 -16.07
N TYR A 121 1.16 9.37 -14.92
CA TYR A 121 1.30 10.28 -13.79
C TYR A 121 1.25 9.54 -12.45
N SER A 122 2.43 9.19 -11.92
CA SER A 122 2.59 8.44 -10.67
C SER A 122 3.40 9.18 -9.60
N GLN A 123 3.81 10.44 -9.85
CA GLN A 123 4.65 11.24 -8.95
C GLN A 123 4.11 11.39 -7.51
N ALA A 124 4.96 11.88 -6.61
CA ALA A 124 4.61 12.12 -5.20
C ALA A 124 3.33 12.97 -5.08
N GLY A 125 2.34 12.45 -4.34
CA GLY A 125 1.05 13.10 -4.09
C GLY A 125 -0.19 12.36 -4.61
N CYS A 126 -0.06 11.50 -5.63
CA CYS A 126 -1.17 10.65 -6.05
C CYS A 126 -1.29 9.34 -5.25
N ILE A 127 -2.50 8.80 -5.12
CA ILE A 127 -2.78 7.51 -4.47
C ILE A 127 -2.71 6.39 -5.52
N CYS A 128 -1.97 5.33 -5.23
CA CYS A 128 -1.95 4.15 -6.09
C CYS A 128 -3.23 3.34 -5.90
N ASP A 129 -3.99 3.17 -6.99
CA ASP A 129 -5.07 2.22 -7.03
C ASP A 129 -4.57 0.78 -7.18
N LEU A 130 -4.68 0.01 -6.10
CA LEU A 130 -4.24 -1.40 -6.05
C LEU A 130 -5.16 -2.34 -6.83
N LEU A 131 -6.35 -1.88 -7.19
CA LEU A 131 -7.34 -2.64 -7.96
C LEU A 131 -7.43 -2.13 -9.40
N SER A 132 -6.44 -1.35 -9.86
CA SER A 132 -6.47 -0.81 -11.21
C SER A 132 -6.35 -1.92 -12.24
N THR A 133 -7.23 -1.86 -13.24
CA THR A 133 -7.16 -2.70 -14.45
C THR A 133 -6.39 -2.02 -15.58
N THR A 134 -5.99 -0.76 -15.41
CA THR A 134 -5.40 0.09 -16.46
C THR A 134 -3.88 0.20 -16.37
N TYR A 135 -3.30 -0.07 -15.20
CA TYR A 135 -1.85 -0.15 -14.99
C TYR A 135 -1.54 -1.18 -13.90
N LEU A 136 -0.30 -1.64 -13.87
CA LEU A 136 0.17 -2.56 -12.84
C LEU A 136 0.42 -1.78 -11.53
N PRO A 137 -0.27 -2.06 -10.42
CA PRO A 137 -0.13 -1.26 -9.20
C PRO A 137 1.30 -1.15 -8.67
N THR A 138 2.14 -2.16 -8.89
CA THR A 138 3.54 -2.15 -8.46
C THR A 138 4.37 -1.07 -9.15
N THR A 139 4.07 -0.69 -10.40
CA THR A 139 4.79 0.41 -11.06
C THR A 139 4.45 1.75 -10.46
N CYS A 140 3.22 1.92 -9.97
CA CYS A 140 2.83 3.10 -9.21
C CYS A 140 3.52 3.12 -7.84
N LEU A 141 3.48 2.00 -7.10
CA LEU A 141 4.10 1.90 -5.78
C LEU A 141 5.61 2.18 -5.84
N ALA A 142 6.30 1.71 -6.88
CA ALA A 142 7.73 1.97 -7.12
C ALA A 142 8.11 3.44 -7.29
N THR A 143 7.14 4.34 -7.43
CA THR A 143 7.37 5.80 -7.47
C THR A 143 7.04 6.51 -6.17
N LYS A 144 6.47 5.80 -5.19
CA LYS A 144 6.12 6.35 -3.87
C LYS A 144 7.29 6.20 -2.92
N PRO A 145 7.62 7.23 -2.13
CA PRO A 145 8.66 7.10 -1.12
C PRO A 145 8.25 6.07 -0.07
N CYS A 146 9.20 5.27 0.39
CA CYS A 146 9.03 4.46 1.59
C CYS A 146 8.91 5.38 2.80
N ALA A 147 7.87 5.20 3.62
CA ALA A 147 7.59 6.06 4.77
C ALA A 147 7.65 5.30 6.09
N GLU A 148 7.36 4.00 6.07
CA GLU A 148 7.24 3.17 7.27
C GLU A 148 7.68 1.71 7.01
N GLY A 149 7.48 0.84 7.99
CA GLY A 149 7.78 -0.59 7.90
C GLY A 149 9.17 -0.93 8.39
N THR A 150 9.81 -1.89 7.72
CA THR A 150 11.17 -2.34 8.02
C THR A 150 12.02 -2.41 6.75
N PHE A 151 13.33 -2.58 6.86
CA PHE A 151 14.22 -2.77 5.70
C PHE A 151 13.85 -3.98 4.82
N THR A 152 13.20 -5.01 5.37
CA THR A 152 12.79 -6.21 4.62
C THR A 152 11.31 -6.23 4.27
N ALA A 153 10.51 -5.39 4.92
CA ALA A 153 9.09 -5.22 4.67
C ALA A 153 8.75 -3.72 4.69
N PRO A 154 9.14 -2.99 3.63
CA PRO A 154 8.90 -1.56 3.56
C PRO A 154 7.41 -1.29 3.35
N LEU A 155 6.94 -0.13 3.83
CA LEU A 155 5.57 0.31 3.66
C LEU A 155 5.53 1.69 2.97
N PRO A 156 4.80 1.82 1.84
CA PRO A 156 4.08 0.76 1.11
C PRO A 156 4.99 -0.34 0.52
N THR A 157 4.50 -1.57 0.39
CA THR A 157 5.28 -2.64 -0.25
C THR A 157 5.64 -2.25 -1.69
N GLY A 158 6.91 -2.40 -2.05
CA GLY A 158 7.42 -2.02 -3.37
C GLY A 158 7.56 -0.50 -3.57
N CYS A 159 7.65 0.28 -2.50
CA CYS A 159 8.00 1.70 -2.54
C CYS A 159 9.44 1.94 -3.03
N SER A 160 9.73 3.19 -3.37
CA SER A 160 11.06 3.70 -3.67
C SER A 160 11.76 4.18 -2.40
N PRO A 161 12.95 3.66 -2.08
CA PRO A 161 13.73 4.12 -0.94
C PRO A 161 14.15 5.58 -1.12
N THR A 162 13.91 6.41 -0.10
CA THR A 162 14.50 7.76 -0.03
C THR A 162 15.81 7.72 0.73
N ASP A 163 16.56 8.81 0.75
CA ASP A 163 17.75 8.89 1.58
C ASP A 163 17.42 8.79 3.07
N CYS A 164 18.26 8.09 3.83
CA CYS A 164 18.09 7.98 5.27
C CYS A 164 18.23 9.36 5.94
N SER A 165 17.40 9.61 6.95
CA SER A 165 17.33 10.88 7.69
C SER A 165 17.81 10.77 9.14
N SER A 166 18.04 9.55 9.63
CA SER A 166 18.46 9.25 11.00
C SER A 166 19.34 7.99 11.03
N GLN A 167 20.31 7.96 11.95
CA GLN A 167 21.16 6.77 12.19
C GLN A 167 20.39 5.58 12.77
N ASN A 168 19.21 5.82 13.34
CA ASN A 168 18.36 4.80 13.95
C ASN A 168 17.07 4.59 13.15
N GLN A 169 17.05 5.01 11.89
CA GLN A 169 15.91 4.74 11.02
C GLN A 169 15.75 3.22 10.84
N THR A 170 14.52 2.73 10.89
CA THR A 170 14.22 1.29 10.91
C THR A 170 13.59 0.77 9.62
N PHE A 171 13.25 1.67 8.69
CA PHE A 171 12.58 1.35 7.43
C PHE A 171 13.48 1.68 6.24
N GLU A 172 13.13 1.10 5.09
CA GLU A 172 13.95 1.13 3.88
C GLU A 172 14.33 2.54 3.43
N CYS A 173 15.63 2.76 3.24
CA CYS A 173 16.22 4.03 2.81
C CYS A 173 17.60 3.81 2.18
N ASN A 174 18.10 4.78 1.41
CA ASN A 174 19.43 4.79 0.84
C ASN A 174 20.44 5.37 1.86
N CYS A 175 21.52 4.63 2.09
CA CYS A 175 22.55 5.04 3.03
C CYS A 175 23.18 6.38 2.63
N LYS A 176 23.45 7.23 3.61
CA LYS A 176 24.23 8.47 3.42
C LYS A 176 25.31 8.62 4.48
N PRO A 177 26.36 9.42 4.20
CA PRO A 177 27.38 9.71 5.20
C PRO A 177 26.75 10.27 6.48
N GLY A 178 27.02 9.61 7.62
CA GLY A 178 26.44 9.95 8.92
C GLY A 178 24.98 9.54 9.15
N PHE A 179 24.32 8.94 8.15
CA PHE A 179 22.94 8.42 8.19
C PHE A 179 22.86 7.06 7.48
N ASP A 180 23.43 6.06 8.15
CA ASP A 180 23.68 4.73 7.61
C ASP A 180 23.28 3.66 8.63
N PRO A 181 21.97 3.53 8.95
CA PRO A 181 21.49 2.44 9.78
C PRO A 181 21.81 1.08 9.14
N VAL A 182 22.05 0.05 9.95
CA VAL A 182 22.28 -1.30 9.43
C VAL A 182 21.03 -1.76 8.67
N GLY A 183 21.21 -2.14 7.41
CA GLY A 183 20.12 -2.56 6.52
C GLY A 183 19.69 -1.52 5.48
N CYS A 184 20.23 -0.30 5.50
CA CYS A 184 20.00 0.66 4.41
C CYS A 184 20.60 0.17 3.08
N ASN A 185 20.07 0.71 1.98
CA ASN A 185 20.51 0.39 0.63
C ASN A 185 21.83 1.11 0.32
N CYS A 186 22.88 0.32 0.10
CA CYS A 186 24.20 0.85 -0.22
C CYS A 186 24.26 1.42 -1.63
N PRO A 187 24.94 2.56 -1.83
CA PRO A 187 25.13 3.11 -3.16
C PRO A 187 25.97 2.16 -4.03
N SER A 188 25.58 2.02 -5.29
CA SER A 188 26.34 1.19 -6.26
C SER A 188 27.62 1.89 -6.75
N ASP A 189 27.66 3.22 -6.71
CA ASP A 189 28.86 3.99 -6.99
C ASP A 189 29.78 3.96 -5.76
N VAL A 190 30.94 3.32 -5.92
CA VAL A 190 31.95 3.20 -4.87
C VAL A 190 32.37 4.54 -4.28
N GLN A 191 32.36 5.62 -5.06
CA GLN A 191 32.77 6.95 -4.57
C GLN A 191 31.80 7.51 -3.52
N GLN A 192 30.55 7.02 -3.50
CA GLN A 192 29.55 7.44 -2.53
C GLN A 192 29.65 6.69 -1.19
N LEU A 193 30.54 5.71 -1.08
CA LEU A 193 30.79 4.98 0.18
C LEU A 193 31.59 5.81 1.20
N VAL A 194 32.18 6.94 0.80
CA VAL A 194 32.95 7.81 1.71
C VAL A 194 32.07 8.28 2.88
N GLY A 195 32.48 7.97 4.11
CA GLY A 195 31.76 8.36 5.32
C GLY A 195 30.55 7.47 5.67
N ILE A 196 30.32 6.39 4.92
CA ILE A 196 29.38 5.32 5.28
C ILE A 196 30.13 4.23 6.03
N ARG A 197 29.61 3.77 7.17
CA ARG A 197 30.25 2.77 8.02
C ARG A 197 30.20 1.38 7.38
N THR A 198 31.20 0.57 7.71
CA THR A 198 31.37 -0.78 7.16
C THR A 198 30.32 -1.77 7.68
N GLU A 199 29.71 -1.49 8.83
CA GLU A 199 28.63 -2.32 9.38
C GLU A 199 27.32 -2.13 8.59
N ALA A 200 27.12 -0.96 7.99
CA ALA A 200 25.98 -0.68 7.13
C ALA A 200 26.24 -1.13 5.69
N CYS A 201 27.41 -0.76 5.13
CA CYS A 201 27.81 -1.13 3.78
C CYS A 201 29.17 -1.82 3.76
N PRO A 202 29.24 -3.11 3.38
CA PRO A 202 30.48 -3.86 3.37
C PRO A 202 31.50 -3.25 2.40
N CYS A 203 32.77 -3.55 2.63
CA CYS A 203 33.86 -3.07 1.79
C CYS A 203 33.76 -3.64 0.36
N ASN A 204 33.87 -2.78 -0.65
CA ASN A 204 33.72 -3.15 -2.07
C ASN A 204 35.07 -3.37 -2.80
N GLY A 205 35.91 -4.25 -2.25
CA GLY A 205 37.21 -4.61 -2.84
C GLY A 205 38.18 -3.43 -2.98
N ASP A 206 39.20 -3.58 -3.84
CA ASP A 206 40.36 -2.67 -4.00
C ASP A 206 40.00 -1.22 -4.45
N ASN A 207 38.77 -0.98 -4.91
CA ASN A 207 38.30 0.34 -5.33
C ASN A 207 37.42 1.04 -4.28
N ASP A 208 37.20 0.43 -3.12
CA ASP A 208 36.46 1.07 -2.04
C ASP A 208 37.26 2.26 -1.50
N PRO A 209 36.70 3.48 -1.51
CA PRO A 209 37.42 4.68 -1.07
C PRO A 209 37.76 4.67 0.43
N ARG A 210 37.23 3.71 1.19
CA ARG A 210 37.52 3.51 2.62
C ARG A 210 38.70 2.57 2.88
N ILE A 211 39.36 2.06 1.83
CA ILE A 211 40.56 1.21 1.98
C ILE A 211 41.67 1.93 2.74
N GLY A 212 42.34 1.19 3.62
CA GLY A 212 43.45 1.68 4.43
C GLY A 212 43.01 2.59 5.58
N ILE A 213 41.70 2.88 5.70
CA ILE A 213 41.11 3.61 6.81
C ILE A 213 40.24 2.65 7.63
N THR A 214 39.15 2.18 7.02
CA THR A 214 38.17 1.30 7.67
C THR A 214 38.15 -0.07 7.02
N CYS A 215 38.38 -0.14 5.71
CA CYS A 215 38.49 -1.38 4.96
C CYS A 215 39.94 -1.87 4.96
N ALA A 216 40.15 -3.16 5.23
CA ALA A 216 41.46 -3.77 5.14
C ALA A 216 41.98 -3.77 3.70
N VAL A 217 43.29 -3.64 3.54
CA VAL A 217 43.95 -3.88 2.26
C VAL A 217 43.99 -5.40 2.05
N THR A 218 43.38 -5.89 0.97
CA THR A 218 43.28 -7.34 0.69
C THR A 218 44.25 -7.83 -0.39
N ARG A 219 45.03 -6.93 -1.01
CA ARG A 219 45.94 -7.29 -2.10
C ARG A 219 47.39 -7.25 -1.66
N GLU A 220 48.05 -8.39 -1.77
CA GLU A 220 49.50 -8.51 -1.60
C GLU A 220 50.22 -7.52 -2.54
N CYS A 221 51.01 -6.63 -1.96
CA CYS A 221 51.83 -5.67 -2.69
C CYS A 221 52.81 -6.42 -3.59
N LYS A 222 52.78 -6.13 -4.89
CA LYS A 222 53.79 -6.64 -5.83
C LYS A 222 54.94 -5.63 -5.90
N GLN A 223 56.16 -6.10 -6.17
CA GLN A 223 57.38 -5.27 -6.25
C GLN A 223 57.28 -4.07 -7.22
N ASN A 224 56.25 -4.04 -8.08
CA ASN A 224 56.03 -3.00 -9.08
C ASN A 224 54.88 -2.04 -8.74
N ASP A 225 54.28 -2.14 -7.54
CA ASP A 225 53.23 -1.21 -7.12
C ASP A 225 53.83 0.18 -6.86
N GLN A 226 53.56 1.12 -7.76
CA GLN A 226 54.08 2.48 -7.70
C GLN A 226 53.34 3.28 -6.61
N SER A 227 54.10 3.89 -5.70
CA SER A 227 53.66 4.74 -4.57
C SER A 227 53.10 6.11 -4.98
N GLY A 228 52.40 6.19 -6.12
CA GLY A 228 52.11 7.45 -6.83
C GLY A 228 50.79 8.16 -6.51
N LYS A 229 49.96 7.68 -5.56
CA LYS A 229 48.74 8.40 -5.17
C LYS A 229 48.88 8.98 -3.76
N SER A 230 48.75 10.31 -3.67
CA SER A 230 48.84 11.10 -2.44
C SER A 230 47.93 10.51 -1.36
N GLY A 231 48.52 10.13 -0.22
CA GLY A 231 47.85 9.48 0.91
C GLY A 231 48.33 8.05 1.19
N VAL A 232 49.08 7.43 0.27
CA VAL A 232 49.62 6.08 0.45
C VAL A 232 51.04 6.17 1.02
N TYR A 233 51.21 5.50 2.16
CA TYR A 233 52.43 5.32 2.94
C TYR A 233 53.68 5.08 2.06
N ASN A 234 54.82 5.64 2.48
CA ASN A 234 56.12 5.37 1.87
C ASN A 234 56.37 3.85 1.83
N LEU A 235 56.94 3.34 0.73
CA LEU A 235 57.27 1.93 0.50
C LEU A 235 57.96 1.27 1.72
N THR A 236 58.81 2.02 2.42
CA THR A 236 59.49 1.56 3.63
C THR A 236 58.53 1.37 4.82
N THR A 237 57.49 2.18 4.93
CA THR A 237 56.43 2.07 5.94
C THR A 237 55.46 0.94 5.60
N CYS A 238 55.14 0.75 4.32
CA CYS A 238 54.30 -0.35 3.82
C CYS A 238 54.91 -1.73 4.16
N LEU A 239 56.23 -1.87 3.99
CA LEU A 239 56.94 -3.11 4.27
C LEU A 239 57.16 -3.39 5.78
N ALA A 240 56.96 -2.41 6.67
CA ALA A 240 57.34 -2.50 8.07
C ALA A 240 56.21 -2.89 9.05
N THR A 241 54.94 -2.74 8.66
CA THR A 241 53.79 -2.90 9.59
C THR A 241 52.99 -4.22 9.47
N LYS A 242 53.51 -5.23 8.74
CA LYS A 242 52.98 -6.59 8.50
C LYS A 242 51.89 -6.74 7.42
N PRO A 243 51.70 -8.01 6.96
CA PRO A 243 51.97 -8.40 5.59
C PRO A 243 51.00 -7.71 4.63
N CYS A 244 51.54 -7.36 3.47
CA CYS A 244 50.83 -6.69 2.39
C CYS A 244 49.51 -7.36 2.04
#